data_AF-A0A3E1EK61-F1
#
_entry.id   AF-A0A3E1EK61-F1
#
_cell.length_a   1.000
_cell.length_b   1.000
_cell.length_c   1.000
_cell.angle_alpha   90.00
_cell.angle_beta   90.00
_cell.angle_gamma   90.00
#
_symmetry.space_group_name_H-M   'P 1'
#
loop_
_entity.id
_entity.type
_entity.pdbx_description
1 polymer ?
#
loop_
_entity_poly.entity_id
_entity_poly.type
_entity_poly.pdbx_seq_one_letter_code
_entity_poly.pdbx_strand_id
1 'polypeptide(L)'
;MKRSLIFLLLLPLALLAACKHNPKKPKENPAAASEIEEGFKQRWVEKRAADLMALGLRPDLSRQQAIDEFRERFGYTHAANNK
;
A
#
# COMPACT_ATOMS: atom_id res chain seq x y z
N MET A 1 51.14 -1.06 -38.10
CA MET A 1 50.96 -1.02 -36.63
C MET A 1 49.80 -0.08 -36.25
N LYS A 2 48.55 -0.43 -36.59
CA LYS A 2 47.37 0.42 -36.33
C LYS A 2 46.14 -0.36 -35.81
N ARG A 3 46.26 -1.69 -35.66
CA ARG A 3 45.17 -2.59 -35.23
C ARG A 3 45.16 -2.85 -33.72
N SER A 4 46.23 -2.51 -32.99
CA SER A 4 46.34 -2.76 -31.54
C SER A 4 45.77 -1.64 -30.65
N LEU A 5 45.35 -0.51 -31.22
CA LEU A 5 44.84 0.63 -30.46
C LEU A 5 43.35 0.52 -30.10
N ILE A 6 42.60 -0.36 -30.77
CA ILE A 6 41.15 -0.53 -30.53
C ILE A 6 40.90 -1.37 -29.27
N PHE A 7 41.79 -2.33 -28.96
CA PHE A 7 41.66 -3.20 -27.79
C PHE A 7 41.99 -2.50 -26.46
N LEU A 8 42.68 -1.35 -26.49
CA LEU A 8 43.05 -0.61 -25.28
C LEU A 8 41.92 0.29 -24.76
N LEU A 9 40.90 0.57 -25.57
CA LEU A 9 39.84 1.53 -25.21
C LEU A 9 38.60 0.87 -24.58
N LEU A 10 38.48 -0.46 -24.64
CA LEU A 10 37.32 -1.21 -24.11
C LEU A 10 37.53 -1.74 -22.68
N LEU A 11 38.74 -1.63 -22.12
CA LEU A 11 39.07 -2.18 -20.80
C LEU A 11 38.49 -1.41 -19.58
N PRO A 12 38.18 -0.10 -19.62
CA PRO A 12 37.70 0.57 -18.40
C PRO A 12 36.20 0.37 -18.13
N LEU A 13 35.42 -0.20 -19.06
CA LEU A 13 33.96 -0.30 -18.89
C LEU A 13 33.52 -1.47 -18.00
N ALA A 14 34.39 -2.45 -17.74
CA ALA A 14 34.07 -3.64 -16.94
C ALA A 14 34.10 -3.40 -15.41
N LEU A 15 34.63 -2.26 -14.94
CA LEU A 15 34.81 -1.99 -13.51
C LEU A 15 33.61 -1.29 -12.84
N LEU A 16 32.58 -0.89 -13.58
CA LEU A 16 31.38 -0.22 -13.03
C LEU A 16 30.24 -1.18 -12.66
N ALA A 17 30.38 -2.49 -12.92
CA ALA A 17 29.35 -3.48 -12.65
C ALA A 17 29.57 -4.23 -11.33
N ALA A 18 29.66 -3.51 -10.21
CA ALA A 18 29.71 -4.17 -8.89
C ALA A 18 29.11 -3.34 -7.75
N CYS A 19 27.94 -2.74 -7.95
CA CYS A 19 27.09 -2.35 -6.83
C CYS A 19 26.29 -3.56 -6.35
N LYS A 20 26.91 -4.46 -5.58
CA LYS A 20 26.17 -5.44 -4.76
C LYS A 20 25.52 -4.71 -3.58
N HIS A 21 24.52 -3.89 -3.87
CA HIS A 21 23.53 -3.54 -2.86
C HIS A 21 22.76 -4.82 -2.58
N ASN A 22 23.04 -5.47 -1.45
CA ASN A 22 22.09 -6.38 -0.84
C ASN A 22 21.00 -5.47 -0.26
N PRO A 23 19.82 -5.28 -0.90
CA PRO A 23 18.74 -4.62 -0.22
C PRO A 23 18.44 -5.47 1.01
N LYS A 24 18.74 -4.96 2.21
CA LYS A 24 18.10 -5.48 3.41
C LYS A 24 16.62 -5.44 3.08
N LYS A 25 15.97 -6.61 3.05
CA LYS A 25 14.53 -6.71 2.81
C LYS A 25 13.89 -5.62 3.69
N PRO A 26 13.13 -4.67 3.11
CA PRO A 26 12.49 -3.62 3.89
C PRO A 26 11.80 -4.29 5.06
N LYS A 27 12.13 -3.87 6.28
CA LYS A 27 11.53 -4.45 7.49
C LYS A 27 10.05 -4.18 7.37
N GLU A 28 9.27 -5.22 7.10
CA GLU A 28 7.82 -5.12 7.03
C GLU A 28 7.37 -4.55 8.36
N ASN A 29 6.97 -3.28 8.35
CA ASN A 29 6.48 -2.62 9.55
C ASN A 29 4.98 -2.92 9.60
N PRO A 30 4.52 -3.83 10.48
CA PRO A 30 3.11 -4.16 10.57
C PRO A 30 2.23 -2.94 10.90
N ALA A 31 2.83 -1.87 11.46
CA ALA A 31 2.12 -0.61 11.69
C ALA A 31 1.69 0.11 10.39
N ALA A 32 2.43 -0.07 9.28
CA ALA A 32 2.05 0.54 8.01
C ALA A 32 0.83 -0.15 7.39
N ALA A 33 0.71 -1.47 7.56
CA ALA A 33 -0.47 -2.21 7.12
C ALA A 33 -1.72 -1.79 7.92
N SER A 34 -1.60 -1.62 9.24
CA SER A 34 -2.73 -1.18 10.06
C SER A 34 -3.19 0.24 9.72
N GLU A 35 -2.27 1.19 9.48
CA GLU A 35 -2.62 2.56 9.12
C GLU A 35 -3.40 2.63 7.78
N ILE A 36 -2.99 1.82 6.80
CA ILE A 36 -3.67 1.73 5.51
C ILE A 36 -5.09 1.15 5.69
N GLU A 37 -5.22 0.09 6.47
CA GLU A 37 -6.52 -0.54 6.76
C GLU A 37 -7.46 0.41 7.51
N GLU A 38 -6.95 1.19 8.46
CA GLU A 38 -7.74 2.21 9.18
C GLU A 38 -8.21 3.33 8.25
N GLY A 39 -7.31 3.86 7.41
CA GLY A 39 -7.68 4.85 6.41
C GLY A 39 -8.68 4.32 5.39
N PHE A 40 -8.56 3.04 5.01
CA PHE A 40 -9.53 2.36 4.16
C PHE A 40 -10.89 2.25 4.84
N LYS A 41 -10.95 1.78 6.10
CA LYS A 41 -12.18 1.71 6.90
C LYS A 41 -12.89 3.05 6.96
N GLN A 42 -12.17 4.12 7.28
CA GLN A 42 -12.75 5.45 7.38
C GLN A 42 -13.40 5.87 6.06
N ARG A 43 -12.64 5.86 4.96
CA ARG A 43 -13.15 6.28 3.64
C ARG A 43 -14.31 5.41 3.16
N TRP A 44 -14.26 4.10 3.44
CA TRP A 44 -15.32 3.18 3.06
C TRP A 44 -16.61 3.47 3.83
N VAL A 45 -16.53 3.62 5.15
CA VAL A 45 -17.68 3.93 6.01
C VAL A 45 -18.29 5.28 5.65
N GLU A 46 -17.47 6.30 5.41
CA GLU A 46 -17.95 7.63 5.00
C GLU A 46 -18.71 7.57 3.67
N LYS A 47 -18.14 6.91 2.66
CA LYS A 47 -18.81 6.72 1.37
C LYS A 47 -20.12 5.97 1.54
N ARG A 48 -20.10 4.84 2.28
CA ARG A 48 -21.28 3.99 2.42
C ARG A 48 -22.39 4.70 3.22
N ALA A 49 -22.03 5.45 4.25
CA ALA A 49 -22.98 6.29 4.98
C ALA A 49 -23.59 7.36 4.07
N ALA A 50 -22.81 7.98 3.18
CA ALA A 50 -23.32 8.93 2.20
C ALA A 50 -24.31 8.29 1.21
N ASP A 51 -24.02 7.08 0.72
CA ASP A 51 -24.93 6.33 -0.13
C ASP A 51 -26.26 6.01 0.58
N LEU A 52 -26.18 5.62 1.86
CA LEU A 52 -27.37 5.33 2.68
C LEU A 52 -28.20 6.60 2.98
N MET A 53 -27.54 7.73 3.23
CA MET A 53 -28.23 9.02 3.38
C MET A 53 -28.92 9.45 2.08
N ALA A 54 -28.29 9.20 0.92
CA ALA A 54 -28.90 9.47 -0.38
C ALA A 54 -30.16 8.62 -0.64
N LEU A 55 -30.26 7.45 0.00
CA LEU A 55 -31.46 6.60 0.01
C LEU A 55 -32.50 7.05 1.05
N GLY A 56 -32.24 8.12 1.80
CA GLY A 56 -33.16 8.70 2.77
C GLY A 56 -33.00 8.19 4.20
N LEU A 57 -31.96 7.40 4.51
CA LEU A 57 -31.66 7.07 5.90
C LEU A 57 -31.13 8.30 6.65
N ARG A 58 -31.41 8.35 7.96
CA ARG A 58 -30.84 9.37 8.84
C ARG A 58 -29.31 9.22 8.94
N PRO A 59 -28.56 10.32 9.15
CA PRO A 59 -27.10 10.27 9.21
C PRO A 59 -26.52 9.35 10.29
N ASP A 60 -27.14 9.32 11.47
CA ASP A 60 -26.74 8.48 12.60
C ASP A 60 -26.89 6.98 12.28
N LEU A 61 -28.06 6.60 11.76
CA LEU A 61 -28.34 5.21 11.34
C LEU A 61 -27.49 4.80 10.14
N SER A 62 -27.28 5.70 9.17
CA SER A 62 -26.45 5.45 7.99
C SER A 62 -25.01 5.12 8.38
N ARG A 63 -24.44 5.88 9.33
CA ARG A 63 -23.07 5.64 9.80
C ARG A 63 -22.96 4.32 10.55
N GLN A 64 -23.93 4.02 11.42
CA GLN A 64 -23.93 2.76 12.18
C GLN A 64 -24.05 1.56 11.22
N GLN A 65 -25.00 1.60 10.29
CA GLN A 65 -25.18 0.55 9.30
C GLN A 65 -23.93 0.38 8.42
N ALA A 66 -23.29 1.48 8.01
CA ALA A 66 -22.03 1.40 7.29
C ALA A 66 -20.91 0.72 8.11
N ILE A 67 -20.82 0.97 9.42
CA ILE A 67 -19.83 0.28 10.27
C ILE A 67 -20.13 -1.21 10.36
N ASP A 68 -21.39 -1.59 10.51
CA ASP A 68 -21.79 -2.99 10.63
C ASP A 68 -21.57 -3.74 9.30
N GLU A 69 -21.96 -3.15 8.17
CA GLU A 69 -21.67 -3.70 6.84
C GLU A 69 -20.15 -3.83 6.58
N PHE A 70 -19.35 -2.88 7.09
CA PHE A 70 -17.89 -2.96 6.99
C PHE A 70 -17.35 -4.17 7.76
N ARG A 71 -17.85 -4.42 8.98
CA ARG A 71 -17.44 -5.56 9.81
C ARG A 71 -17.82 -6.89 9.16
N GLU A 72 -19.01 -6.98 8.58
CA GLU A 72 -19.46 -8.18 7.89
C GLU A 72 -18.59 -8.49 6.66
N ARG A 73 -18.25 -7.47 5.87
CA ARG A 73 -17.49 -7.64 4.63
C ARG A 73 -15.99 -7.78 4.83
N PHE A 74 -15.43 -7.06 5.80
CA PHE A 74 -14.00 -6.93 6.02
C PHE A 74 -13.55 -7.42 7.39
N GLY A 75 -14.33 -8.28 8.05
CA GLY A 75 -14.04 -8.83 9.38
C GLY A 75 -12.69 -9.56 9.51
N TYR A 76 -12.07 -9.91 8.38
CA TYR A 76 -10.72 -10.48 8.32
C TYR A 76 -9.59 -9.43 8.46
N THR A 77 -9.90 -8.13 8.41
CA THR A 77 -8.93 -7.03 8.55
C THR A 77 -8.74 -6.63 10.01
N HIS A 78 -7.58 -6.08 10.37
CA HIS A 78 -7.37 -5.54 11.71
C HIS A 78 -8.27 -4.34 11.97
N ALA A 79 -8.51 -3.50 10.96
CA ALA A 79 -9.37 -2.34 11.08
C ALA A 79 -10.83 -2.68 11.43
N ALA A 80 -11.37 -3.80 10.93
CA ALA A 80 -12.72 -4.24 11.27
C ALA A 80 -12.87 -4.68 12.74
N ASN A 81 -11.79 -5.24 13.30
CA ASN A 81 -11.77 -5.82 14.65
C ASN A 81 -11.34 -4.83 15.74
N ASN A 82 -10.72 -3.70 15.36
CA ASN A 82 -10.34 -2.66 16.31
C ASN A 82 -11.60 -1.96 16.86
N LYS A 83 -11.82 -2.08 18.18
CA LYS A 83 -13.01 -1.64 18.91
C LYS A 83 -12.85 -0.22 19.46
#